data_AF-A0A420XQW9-F1
#
_entry.id   AF-A0A420XQW9-F1
#
_cell.length_a   1.000
_cell.length_b   1.000
_cell.length_c   1.000
_cell.angle_alpha   90.00
_cell.angle_beta   90.00
_cell.angle_gamma   90.00
#
_symmetry.space_group_name_H-M   'P 1'
#
loop_
_entity.id
_entity.type
_entity.pdbx_description
1 polymer ?
#
loop_
_entity_poly.entity_id
_entity_poly.type
_entity_poly.pdbx_seq_one_letter_code
_entity_poly.pdbx_strand_id
1 'polypeptide(L)' 'MALARTPRYSRFITAGAGVGVVLGFVLVAVRHDTGRYSAGTALVYTALVLGALGALAGGVAAVLLDRRAP' A
#
# COMPACT_ATOMS: atom_id res chain seq x y z
N MET A 1 17.59 12.09 29.53
CA MET A 1 17.54 12.43 28.09
C MET A 1 16.47 11.56 27.46
N ALA A 2 15.23 12.05 27.35
CA ALA A 2 14.15 11.28 26.77
C ALA A 2 14.38 11.23 25.25
N LEU A 3 14.72 10.05 24.73
CA LEU A 3 14.83 9.83 23.30
C LEU A 3 13.42 10.03 22.73
N ALA A 4 13.19 11.12 22.02
CA ALA A 4 11.92 11.33 21.33
C ALA A 4 11.71 10.14 20.39
N ARG A 5 10.84 9.20 20.77
CA ARG A 5 10.40 8.12 19.89
C ARG A 5 9.60 8.78 18.79
N THR A 6 10.25 9.16 17.69
CA THR A 6 9.53 9.58 16.50
C THR A 6 8.74 8.37 16.01
N PRO A 7 7.40 8.37 16.07
CA PRO A 7 6.62 7.24 15.62
C PRO A 7 6.90 7.04 14.13
N ARG A 8 7.38 5.85 13.78
CA ARG A 8 7.83 5.51 12.40
C ARG A 8 6.64 5.16 11.50
N TYR A 9 5.58 5.98 11.52
CA TYR A 9 4.38 5.77 10.69
C TYR A 9 4.73 5.71 9.20
N SER A 10 5.73 6.48 8.78
CA SER A 10 6.22 6.48 7.39
C SER A 10 6.59 5.09 6.89
N ARG A 11 7.21 4.24 7.74
CA ARG A 11 7.61 2.87 7.34
C ARG A 11 6.42 1.97 7.08
N PHE A 12 5.37 2.08 7.89
CA PHE A 12 4.15 1.31 7.73
C PHE A 12 3.37 1.74 6.49
N ILE A 13 3.29 3.05 6.23
CA ILE A 13 2.65 3.59 5.03
C ILE A 13 3.41 3.13 3.78
N THR A 14 4.74 3.24 3.76
CA THR A 14 5.55 2.79 2.61
C THR A 14 5.47 1.28 2.38
N ALA A 15 5.46 0.49 3.46
CA ALA A 15 5.34 -0.97 3.35
C ALA A 15 3.96 -1.37 2.83
N GLY A 16 2.89 -0.79 3.37
CA GLY A 16 1.53 -1.01 2.89
C GLY A 16 1.36 -0.59 1.43
N ALA A 17 1.90 0.56 1.04
CA ALA A 17 1.90 1.02 -0.34
C ALA A 17 2.61 0.03 -1.28
N GLY A 18 3.80 -0.42 -0.89
CA GLY A 18 4.57 -1.40 -1.67
C GLY A 18 3.82 -2.71 -1.87
N VAL A 19 3.22 -3.26 -0.80
CA VAL A 19 2.41 -4.48 -0.88
C VAL A 19 1.20 -4.29 -1.81
N GLY A 20 0.51 -3.15 -1.71
CA GLY A 20 -0.62 -2.82 -2.58
C GLY A 20 -0.22 -2.72 -4.06
N VAL A 21 0.90 -2.07 -4.36
CA VAL A 21 1.44 -1.99 -5.73
C VAL A 21 1.74 -3.38 -6.27
N VAL A 22 2.46 -4.21 -5.50
CA VAL A 22 2.81 -5.59 -5.92
C VAL A 22 1.56 -6.41 -6.22
N LEU A 23 0.54 -6.34 -5.35
CA LEU A 23 -0.75 -7.00 -5.57
C LEU A 23 -1.43 -6.53 -6.87
N GLY A 24 -1.40 -5.23 -7.17
CA GLY A 24 -1.97 -4.70 -8.41
C GLY A 24 -1.26 -5.19 -9.66
N PHE A 25 0.07 -5.30 -9.63
CA PHE A 25 0.84 -5.91 -10.71
C PHE A 25 0.47 -7.38 -10.90
N VAL A 26 0.38 -8.15 -9.82
CA VAL A 26 0.01 -9.59 -9.88
C VAL A 26 -1.39 -9.76 -10.46
N LEU A 27 -2.36 -8.96 -10.01
CA LEU A 27 -3.74 -9.03 -10.51
C LEU A 27 -3.85 -8.78 -12.01
N VAL A 28 -3.09 -7.81 -12.52
CA VAL A 28 -3.10 -7.48 -13.94
C VAL A 28 -2.35 -8.53 -14.76
N ALA A 29 -1.24 -9.08 -14.24
CA ALA A 29 -0.53 -10.17 -14.90
C ALA A 29 -1.39 -11.43 -15.05
N VAL A 30 -2.18 -11.77 -14.02
CA VAL A 30 -3.09 -12.92 -14.03
C VAL A 30 -4.30 -12.69 -14.95
N ARG A 31 -4.80 -11.46 -15.07
CA ARG A 31 -5.90 -11.12 -15.99
C ARG A 31 -5.38 -10.72 -17.37
N HIS A 32 -5.16 -11.72 -18.23
CA HIS A 32 -4.76 -11.51 -19.63
C HIS A 32 -5.83 -10.81 -20.50
N ASP A 33 -7.12 -10.92 -20.16
CA ASP A 33 -8.21 -10.29 -20.91
C ASP A 33 -8.63 -8.96 -20.29
N THR A 34 -7.94 -7.89 -20.68
CA THR A 34 -8.38 -6.52 -20.34
C THR A 34 -9.35 -5.92 -21.33
N GLY A 35 -9.59 -6.57 -22.49
CA GLY A 35 -10.68 -6.44 -23.49
C GLY A 35 -11.16 -5.04 -23.93
N ARG A 36 -11.38 -4.14 -22.96
CA ARG A 36 -11.78 -2.74 -23.05
C ARG A 36 -10.66 -1.74 -22.69
N TYR A 37 -9.59 -2.16 -22.02
CA TYR A 37 -8.50 -1.27 -21.59
C TYR A 37 -7.14 -1.75 -22.11
N SER A 38 -6.26 -0.79 -22.44
CA SER A 38 -4.85 -1.08 -22.68
C SER A 38 -4.23 -1.68 -21.42
N ALA A 39 -3.42 -2.73 -21.58
CA ALA A 39 -2.75 -3.43 -20.49
C ALA A 39 -1.96 -2.48 -19.58
N GLY A 40 -1.30 -1.47 -20.15
CA GLY A 40 -0.57 -0.45 -19.39
C GLY A 40 -1.48 0.40 -18.50
N THR A 41 -2.64 0.81 -19.01
CA THR A 41 -3.62 1.59 -18.24
C THR A 41 -4.22 0.77 -17.11
N ALA A 42 -4.60 -0.48 -17.39
CA ALA A 42 -5.12 -1.39 -16.37
C ALA A 42 -4.08 -1.63 -15.25
N LEU A 43 -2.81 -1.80 -15.63
CA LEU A 43 -1.71 -2.00 -14.69
C LEU A 43 -1.50 -0.79 -13.79
N VAL A 44 -1.28 0.39 -14.36
CA VAL A 44 -0.96 1.61 -13.60
C VAL A 44 -2.12 1.97 -12.68
N TYR A 45 -3.36 1.91 -13.17
CA TYR A 45 -4.53 2.27 -12.37
C TYR A 45 -4.74 1.30 -11.21
N THR A 46 -4.65 -0.01 -11.47
CA THR A 46 -4.85 -1.03 -10.44
C THR A 46 -3.74 -0.98 -9.39
N ALA A 47 -2.48 -0.81 -9.81
CA ALA A 47 -1.34 -0.65 -8.91
C ALA A 47 -1.44 0.63 -8.07
N LEU A 48 -1.88 1.75 -8.64
CA LEU A 48 -2.10 3.01 -7.91
C LEU A 48 -3.20 2.86 -6.86
N VAL A 49 -4.36 2.31 -7.25
CA VAL A 49 -5.49 2.14 -6.35
C VAL A 49 -5.13 1.20 -5.20
N LEU A 50 -4.57 0.03 -5.50
CA LEU A 50 -4.17 -0.91 -4.45
C LEU A 50 -2.99 -0.39 -3.63
N GLY A 51 -2.06 0.34 -4.23
CA GLY A 51 -1.00 1.04 -3.53
C GLY A 51 -1.54 2.06 -2.53
N ALA A 52 -2.50 2.90 -2.92
CA ALA A 52 -3.13 3.86 -2.03
C ALA A 52 -3.91 3.18 -0.89
N LEU A 53 -4.68 2.12 -1.21
CA LEU A 53 -5.39 1.33 -0.20
C LEU A 53 -4.45 0.63 0.77
N GLY A 54 -3.35 0.06 0.27
CA GLY A 54 -2.31 -0.55 1.07
C GLY A 54 -1.62 0.47 1.98
N ALA A 55 -1.32 1.67 1.47
CA ALA A 55 -0.74 2.78 2.24
C ALA A 55 -1.67 3.18 3.39
N LEU A 56 -2.98 3.28 3.12
CA LEU A 56 -3.99 3.61 4.11
C LEU A 56 -4.11 2.52 5.18
N ALA A 57 -4.18 1.25 4.77
CA ALA A 57 -4.19 0.11 5.70
C ALA A 57 -2.93 0.06 6.57
N GLY A 58 -1.75 0.31 5.98
CA GLY A 58 -0.48 0.43 6.69
C GLY A 58 -0.49 1.57 7.70
N GLY A 59 -0.96 2.75 7.31
CA GLY A 59 -1.12 3.90 8.20
C GLY A 59 -2.06 3.61 9.38
N VAL A 60 -3.23 3.00 9.12
CA VAL A 60 -4.17 2.59 10.18
C VAL A 60 -3.51 1.59 11.13
N ALA A 61 -2.81 0.58 10.61
CA ALA A 61 -2.09 -0.38 11.45
C ALA A 61 -1.03 0.32 12.33
N ALA A 62 -0.31 1.30 11.77
CA ALA A 62 0.69 2.08 12.48
C ALA A 62 0.07 2.88 13.65
N VAL A 63 -1.07 3.52 13.41
CA VAL A 63 -1.81 4.26 14.46
C VAL A 63 -2.31 3.30 15.53
N LEU A 64 -2.86 2.14 15.15
CA LEU A 64 -3.35 1.15 16.11
C LEU A 64 -2.23 0.56 16.98
N LEU A 65 -1.06 0.31 16.40
CA LEU A 65 0.13 -0.16 17.12
C LEU A 65 0.67 0.88 18.08
N ASP A 66 0.74 2.14 17.64
CA ASP A 66 1.20 3.25 18.46
C ASP A 66 0.26 3.52 19.64
N ARG A 67 -1.06 3.41 19.43
CA ARG A 67 -2.06 3.50 20.51
C ARG A 67 -2.00 2.35 21.52
N ARG A 68 -1.34 1.23 21.19
CA ARG A 68 -1.14 0.09 22.09
C ARG A 68 0.22 0.11 22.79
N ALA A 69 1.13 1.01 22.38
CA ALA A 69 2.39 1.18 23.07
C ALA A 69 2.13 1.94 24.39
N PRO A 70 2.55 1.39 25.55
CA PRO A 70 2.38 2.04 26.85
C PRO A 70 3.27 3.28 27.01
#